data_AF-A0A934GAI0-F1
#
_entry.id   AF-A0A934GAI0-F1
#
_cell.length_a   1.000
_cell.length_b   1.000
_cell.length_c   1.000
_cell.angle_alpha   90.00
_cell.angle_beta   90.00
_cell.angle_gamma   90.00
#
_symmetry.space_group_name_H-M   'P 1'
#
loop_
_entity.id
_entity.type
_entity.pdbx_description
1 polymer ?
#
loop_
_entity_poly.entity_id
_entity_poly.type
_entity_poly.pdbx_seq_one_letter_code
_entity_poly.pdbx_strand_id
1 'polypeptide(L)'
;MSDIASPSILKQSSPQLPVSWYFDQQMLELEQKLLFQSGPGYIGHELMVPNVGDYHTLAWMDHAKLLVRNEHGVELMSNVCRHRQAI
;
A
#
# COMPACT_ATOMS: atom_id res chain seq x y z
N MET A 1 -17.65 44.54 16.18
CA MET A 1 -16.80 43.88 15.16
C MET A 1 -16.10 42.73 15.86
N SER A 2 -16.32 41.51 15.40
CA SER A 2 -15.87 40.29 16.08
C SER A 2 -14.35 40.18 16.07
N ASP A 3 -13.80 39.99 17.26
CA ASP A 3 -12.38 39.89 17.56
C ASP A 3 -11.84 38.50 17.17
N ILE A 4 -11.66 38.28 15.86
CA ILE A 4 -11.32 36.96 15.28
C ILE A 4 -9.80 36.65 15.33
N ALA A 5 -8.96 37.53 15.86
CA ALA A 5 -7.51 37.34 15.74
C ALA A 5 -6.78 37.43 17.09
N SER A 6 -7.14 36.58 18.05
CA SER A 6 -6.20 36.24 19.12
C SER A 6 -5.16 35.25 18.55
N PRO A 7 -3.85 35.58 18.49
CA PRO A 7 -2.81 34.70 17.96
C PRO A 7 -2.77 33.31 18.61
N SER A 8 -3.27 33.21 19.84
CA SER A 8 -3.46 31.98 20.61
C SER A 8 -4.36 30.94 19.93
N ILE A 9 -5.24 31.36 19.01
CA ILE A 9 -6.17 30.50 18.27
C ILE A 9 -5.50 29.89 17.04
N LEU A 10 -4.43 30.50 16.52
CA LEU A 10 -3.59 29.93 15.48
C LEU A 10 -2.60 28.95 16.12
N LYS A 11 -3.12 27.86 16.71
CA LYS A 11 -2.32 26.69 17.07
C LYS A 11 -1.64 26.24 15.78
N GLN A 12 -0.33 26.46 15.72
CA GLN A 12 0.52 26.03 14.62
C GLN A 12 0.39 24.51 14.52
N SER A 13 -0.40 24.03 13.56
CA SER A 13 -0.38 22.62 13.20
C SER A 13 1.04 22.34 12.73
N SER A 14 1.78 21.51 13.45
CA SER A 14 3.00 20.94 12.91
C SER A 14 2.56 19.79 12.01
N PRO A 15 2.56 19.95 10.67
CA PRO A 15 2.19 18.85 9.78
C PRO A 15 3.26 17.74 9.79
N GLN A 16 4.47 18.04 10.29
CA GLN A 16 5.58 17.12 10.28
C GLN A 16 5.49 16.15 11.47
N LEU A 17 5.62 14.86 11.14
CA LEU A 17 5.82 13.81 12.13
C LEU A 17 7.20 13.96 12.79
N PRO A 18 7.39 13.45 14.02
CA PRO A 18 8.70 13.40 14.64
C PRO A 18 9.71 12.66 13.75
N VAL A 19 10.92 13.22 13.60
CA VAL A 19 11.97 12.62 12.74
C VAL A 19 12.32 11.19 13.16
N SER A 20 12.20 10.86 14.45
CA SER A 20 12.45 9.51 14.95
C SER A 20 11.50 8.47 14.36
N TRP A 21 10.27 8.84 13.98
CA TRP A 21 9.29 7.89 13.44
C TRP A 21 9.72 7.25 12.12
N TYR A 22 10.55 7.94 11.33
CA TYR A 22 11.08 7.41 10.08
C TYR A 22 12.12 6.29 10.27
N PHE A 23 12.63 6.11 11.49
CA PHE A 23 13.73 5.17 11.78
C PHE A 23 13.43 4.25 12.97
N ASP A 24 12.34 4.48 13.71
CA ASP A 24 11.96 3.68 14.87
C ASP A 24 11.23 2.40 14.42
N GLN A 25 11.85 1.26 14.71
CA GLN A 25 11.32 -0.05 14.39
C GLN A 25 9.95 -0.33 15.04
N GLN A 26 9.73 0.15 16.28
CA GLN A 26 8.47 -0.07 16.99
C GLN A 26 7.34 0.74 16.34
N MET A 27 7.65 1.94 15.82
CA MET A 27 6.68 2.74 15.07
C MET A 27 6.28 2.04 13.77
N LEU A 28 7.26 1.53 13.01
CA LEU A 28 6.98 0.76 11.79
C LEU A 28 6.07 -0.44 12.06
N GLU A 29 6.33 -1.21 13.13
CA GLU A 29 5.52 -2.38 13.48
C GLU A 29 4.06 -2.02 13.81
N LEU A 30 3.86 -0.91 14.53
CA LEU A 30 2.53 -0.39 14.82
C LEU A 30 1.81 0.09 13.56
N GLU A 31 2.50 0.83 12.67
CA GLU A 31 1.94 1.28 11.40
C GLU A 31 1.53 0.10 10.51
N GLN A 32 2.40 -0.91 10.39
CA GLN A 32 2.10 -2.14 9.64
C GLN A 32 0.83 -2.82 10.17
N LYS A 33 0.73 -2.99 11.49
CA LYS A 33 -0.39 -3.69 12.13
C LYS A 33 -1.69 -2.89 12.05
N LEU A 34 -1.65 -1.60 12.33
CA LEU A 34 -2.85 -0.78 12.55
C LEU A 34 -3.33 -0.08 11.27
N LEU A 35 -2.43 0.25 10.35
CA LEU A 35 -2.75 1.03 9.15
C LEU A 35 -2.69 0.17 7.89
N PHE A 36 -1.56 -0.51 7.64
CA PHE A 36 -1.32 -1.13 6.34
C PHE A 36 -1.96 -2.51 6.17
N GLN A 37 -1.93 -3.38 7.20
CA GLN A 37 -2.50 -4.73 7.11
C GLN A 37 -4.02 -4.74 6.96
N SER A 38 -4.71 -3.74 7.52
CA SER A 38 -6.18 -3.63 7.47
C SER A 38 -6.67 -2.64 6.40
N GLY A 39 -5.75 -1.97 5.71
CA GLY A 39 -6.06 -0.94 4.71
C GLY A 39 -6.28 -1.52 3.31
N PRO A 40 -6.93 -0.76 2.40
CA PRO A 40 -6.99 -1.11 0.99
C PRO A 40 -5.58 -1.08 0.38
N GLY A 41 -5.11 -2.22 -0.12
CA GLY A 41 -3.82 -2.34 -0.78
C GLY A 41 -3.94 -2.14 -2.29
N TYR A 42 -3.34 -1.07 -2.83
CA TYR A 42 -3.21 -0.92 -4.28
C TYR A 42 -2.22 -1.95 -4.83
N ILE A 43 -2.67 -2.76 -5.80
CA ILE A 43 -1.87 -3.84 -6.37
C ILE A 43 -1.36 -3.51 -7.77
N GLY A 44 -2.15 -2.76 -8.54
CA GLY A 44 -1.84 -2.41 -9.92
C GLY A 44 -3.04 -1.85 -10.65
N HIS A 45 -2.85 -1.57 -11.94
CA HIS A 45 -3.88 -1.06 -12.82
C HIS A 45 -4.43 -2.18 -13.71
N GLU A 46 -5.72 -2.14 -14.00
CA GLU A 46 -6.38 -3.16 -14.83
C GLU A 46 -5.76 -3.32 -16.23
N LEU A 47 -5.28 -2.21 -16.82
CA LEU A 47 -4.57 -2.20 -18.12
C LEU A 47 -3.21 -2.93 -18.12
N MET A 48 -2.73 -3.41 -16.97
CA MET A 48 -1.56 -4.28 -16.91
C MET A 48 -1.86 -5.68 -17.48
N VAL A 49 -3.14 -6.07 -17.53
CA VAL A 49 -3.63 -7.33 -18.09
C VAL A 49 -4.91 -7.06 -18.91
N PRO A 50 -4.82 -6.49 -20.12
CA PRO A 50 -5.99 -6.01 -20.86
C PRO A 50 -6.90 -7.13 -21.40
N ASN A 51 -6.35 -8.28 -21.77
CA ASN A 51 -7.09 -9.37 -22.42
C ASN A 51 -7.13 -10.64 -21.56
N VAL A 52 -8.13 -11.49 -21.78
CA VAL A 52 -8.22 -12.80 -21.11
C VAL A 52 -7.00 -13.64 -21.45
N GLY A 53 -6.34 -14.20 -20.43
CA GLY A 53 -5.09 -14.92 -20.54
C GLY A 53 -3.83 -14.07 -20.32
N ASP A 54 -3.95 -12.74 -20.32
CA ASP A 54 -2.83 -11.86 -19.97
C ASP A 54 -2.48 -12.03 -18.49
N TYR A 55 -1.17 -11.98 -18.21
CA TYR A 55 -0.64 -12.00 -16.86
C TYR A 55 0.47 -10.97 -16.67
N HIS A 56 0.66 -10.50 -15.44
CA HIS A 56 1.70 -9.54 -15.10
C HIS A 56 2.25 -9.78 -13.69
N THR A 57 3.56 -10.00 -13.57
CA THR A 57 4.24 -10.18 -12.26
C THR A 57 4.54 -8.86 -11.57
N LEU A 58 4.41 -8.79 -10.25
CA LEU A 58 4.59 -7.55 -9.49
C LEU A 58 6.02 -7.43 -8.94
N ALA A 59 6.86 -6.62 -9.58
CA ALA A 59 8.27 -6.46 -9.22
C ALA A 59 8.50 -5.93 -7.79
N TRP A 60 7.64 -5.03 -7.32
CA TRP A 60 7.71 -4.48 -5.95
C TRP A 60 7.32 -5.48 -4.86
N MET A 61 6.86 -6.67 -5.24
CA MET A 61 6.59 -7.81 -4.37
C MET A 61 7.55 -8.98 -4.66
N ASP A 62 8.76 -8.68 -5.13
CA ASP A 62 9.78 -9.67 -5.51
C ASP A 62 9.28 -10.71 -6.52
N HIS A 63 8.35 -10.30 -7.39
CA HIS A 63 7.65 -11.18 -8.34
C HIS A 63 6.88 -12.35 -7.71
N ALA A 64 6.70 -12.40 -6.39
CA ALA A 64 6.02 -13.48 -5.68
C ALA A 64 4.48 -13.48 -5.87
N LYS A 65 3.94 -12.45 -6.51
CA LYS A 65 2.54 -12.35 -6.91
C LYS A 65 2.41 -11.90 -8.37
N LEU A 66 1.32 -12.32 -8.99
CA LEU A 66 0.96 -11.90 -10.34
C LEU A 66 -0.52 -11.57 -10.46
N LEU A 67 -0.83 -10.66 -11.38
CA LEU A 67 -2.19 -10.45 -11.88
C LEU A 67 -2.43 -11.41 -13.05
N VAL A 68 -3.62 -12.00 -13.12
CA VAL A 68 -4.10 -12.79 -14.26
C VAL A 68 -5.50 -12.30 -14.62
N ARG A 69 -5.78 -12.10 -15.91
CA ARG A 69 -7.18 -11.92 -16.36
C ARG A 69 -7.77 -13.25 -16.79
N ASN A 70 -8.85 -13.65 -16.11
CA ASN A 70 -9.69 -14.78 -16.50
C ASN A 70 -11.01 -14.30 -17.13
N GLU A 71 -11.90 -15.22 -17.49
CA GLU A 71 -13.22 -14.90 -18.06
C GLU A 71 -14.14 -14.10 -17.11
N HIS A 72 -13.85 -14.11 -15.81
CA HIS A 72 -14.64 -13.47 -14.76
C HIS A 72 -14.06 -12.13 -14.27
N GLY A 73 -12.81 -11.81 -14.64
CA GLY A 73 -12.15 -10.56 -14.25
C GLY A 73 -10.65 -10.71 -13.99
N VAL A 74 -10.10 -9.77 -13.23
CA VAL A 74 -8.68 -9.77 -12.83
C VAL A 74 -8.54 -10.36 -11.44
N GLU A 75 -7.66 -11.34 -11.29
CA GLU A 75 -7.34 -11.99 -10.03
C GLU A 75 -5.87 -11.78 -9.66
N LEU A 76 -5.61 -11.63 -8.36
CA LEU A 76 -4.27 -11.63 -7.79
C LEU A 76 -3.93 -13.04 -7.31
N MET A 77 -2.89 -13.63 -7.89
CA MET A 77 -2.45 -14.98 -7.59
C MET A 77 -1.04 -15.00 -6.98
N SER A 78 -0.73 -16.05 -6.21
CA SER A 78 0.64 -16.33 -5.79
C SER A 78 1.43 -16.85 -6.99
N ASN A 79 2.59 -16.25 -7.24
CA ASN A 79 3.59 -16.71 -8.21
C ASN A 79 4.66 -17.57 -7.53
N VAL A 80 4.27 -18.37 -6.52
CA VAL A 80 5.22 -19.23 -5.81
C VAL A 80 4.76 -20.67 -6.00
N CYS A 81 5.57 -21.46 -6.68
CA CYS A 81 5.27 -22.86 -6.92
C CYS A 81 5.14 -23.60 -5.57
N ARG A 82 3.98 -24.23 -5.32
CA ARG A 82 3.74 -24.95 -4.06
C ARG A 82 4.60 -26.20 -3.85
N HIS A 83 5.29 -26.68 -4.89
CA HIS A 83 6.14 -27.86 -4.78
C HIS A 83 7.52 -27.52 -4.21
N ARG A 84 8.21 -26.54 -4.80
CA ARG A 84 9.60 -26.19 -4.45
C ARG A 84 9.87 -24.68 -4.36
N GLN A 85 8.81 -23.88 -4.28
CA GLN A 85 8.88 -22.43 -4.08
C GLN A 85 9.68 -21.67 -5.15
N ALA A 86 9.69 -22.19 -6.38
CA ALA A 86 10.18 -21.43 -7.53
C ALA A 86 9.26 -20.24 -7.83
N ILE A 87 9.86 -19.15 -8.29
CA ILE A 87 9.21 -17.89 -8.73
C ILE A 87 9.51 -17.68 -10.20
#